data_AF-A0A9E4E115-F1
#
_entry.id   AF-A0A9E4E115-F1
#
_cell.length_a   1.000
_cell.length_b   1.000
_cell.length_c   1.000
_cell.angle_alpha   90.00
_cell.angle_beta   90.00
_cell.angle_gamma   90.00
#
_symmetry.space_group_name_H-M   'P 1'
#
loop_
_entity.id
_entity.type
_entity.pdbx_description
1 polymer ?
#
loop_
_entity_poly.entity_id
_entity_poly.type
_entity_poly.pdbx_seq_one_letter_code
_entity_poly.pdbx_strand_id
1 'polypeptide(L)' 'MSDTEARLLALINENMDLGRDPDFDLPFGQAAGVSSMDCVAFVKLVSKEFGLEISPDEWVGLGSLRGLAARIDAG' A
#
# COMPACT_ATOMS: atom_id res chain seq x y z
N MET A 1 -2.09 5.30 14.11
CA MET A 1 -1.81 5.53 12.69
C MET A 1 -0.57 6.38 12.61
N SER A 2 0.50 5.84 12.02
CA SER A 2 1.71 6.59 11.69
C SER A 2 1.45 7.54 10.52
N ASP A 3 2.21 8.62 10.38
CA ASP A 3 2.09 9.56 9.24
C ASP A 3 2.13 8.84 7.88
N THR A 4 2.96 7.81 7.78
CA THR A 4 3.07 6.94 6.61
C THR A 4 1.77 6.18 6.29
N GLU A 5 1.09 5.63 7.31
CA GLU A 5 -0.20 4.93 7.12
C GLU A 5 -1.29 5.90 6.66
N ALA A 6 -1.34 7.10 7.22
CA ALA A 6 -2.28 8.14 6.81
C ALA A 6 -2.02 8.60 5.36
N ARG A 7 -0.75 8.69 4.96
CA ARG A 7 -0.36 9.05 3.60
C ARG A 7 -0.66 7.95 2.59
N LEU A 8 -0.42 6.69 2.97
CA LEU A 8 -0.84 5.53 2.19
C LEU A 8 -2.35 5.50 2.00
N LEU A 9 -3.12 5.73 3.06
CA LEU A 9 -4.59 5.81 2.98
C LEU A 9 -5.05 6.88 1.99
N ALA A 10 -4.44 8.07 2.03
CA ALA A 10 -4.74 9.15 1.10
C ALA A 10 -4.45 8.73 -0.35
N LEU A 11 -3.25 8.19 -0.63
CA LEU A 11 -2.89 7.69 -1.95
C LEU A 11 -3.85 6.61 -2.45
N ILE A 12 -4.29 5.72 -1.57
CA ILE A 12 -5.25 4.68 -1.90
C ILE A 12 -6.58 5.33 -2.26
N ASN A 13 -7.14 6.20 -1.41
CA ASN A 13 -8.42 6.85 -1.69
C ASN A 13 -8.38 7.76 -2.93
N GLU A 14 -7.23 8.37 -3.24
CA GLU A 14 -7.07 9.24 -4.41
C GLU A 14 -6.91 8.46 -5.73
N ASN A 15 -6.31 7.26 -5.69
CA ASN A 15 -5.97 6.49 -6.90
C ASN A 15 -6.80 5.20 -7.07
N MET A 16 -7.36 4.69 -5.99
CA MET A 16 -8.17 3.48 -5.93
C MET A 16 -9.52 3.86 -5.34
N ASP A 17 -10.55 3.93 -6.19
CA ASP A 17 -11.91 4.18 -5.76
C ASP A 17 -12.48 2.91 -5.08
N LEU A 18 -12.03 2.66 -3.85
CA LEU A 18 -12.35 1.43 -3.12
C LEU A 18 -13.72 1.49 -2.45
N GLY A 19 -14.35 2.67 -2.38
CA GLY A 19 -15.63 2.89 -1.72
C GLY A 19 -15.65 2.58 -0.21
N ARG A 20 -14.51 2.20 0.37
CA ARG A 20 -14.30 1.90 1.79
C ARG A 20 -12.85 2.14 2.17
N ASP A 21 -12.62 2.49 3.43
CA ASP A 21 -11.27 2.55 3.98
C ASP A 21 -10.61 1.16 3.87
N PRO A 22 -9.41 1.09 3.27
CA PRO A 22 -8.66 -0.16 3.16
C PRO A 22 -8.19 -0.62 4.54
N ASP A 23 -8.30 -1.93 4.78
CA ASP A 23 -7.89 -2.50 6.06
C ASP A 23 -6.39 -2.80 6.07
N PHE A 24 -5.65 -2.14 6.97
CA PHE A 24 -4.18 -2.23 7.02
C PHE A 24 -3.68 -3.58 7.54
N ASP A 25 -4.50 -4.28 8.31
CA ASP A 25 -4.21 -5.60 8.85
C ASP A 25 -4.51 -6.72 7.85
N LEU A 26 -5.29 -6.44 6.82
CA LEU A 26 -5.61 -7.42 5.79
C LEU A 26 -4.51 -7.51 4.72
N PRO A 27 -4.35 -8.70 4.11
CA PRO A 27 -3.51 -8.83 2.95
C PRO A 27 -4.07 -7.98 1.79
N PHE A 28 -3.23 -7.34 0.98
CA PHE A 28 -3.68 -6.40 -0.06
C PHE A 28 -4.80 -6.93 -0.98
N GLY A 29 -4.68 -8.19 -1.42
CA GLY A 29 -5.71 -8.83 -2.26
C GLY A 29 -7.05 -9.04 -1.54
N GLN A 30 -7.10 -8.92 -0.22
CA GLN A 30 -8.31 -8.98 0.60
C GLN A 30 -8.68 -7.61 1.23
N ALA A 31 -7.70 -6.72 1.41
CA ALA A 31 -7.83 -5.47 2.17
C ALA A 31 -8.89 -4.51 1.62
N ALA A 32 -9.19 -4.58 0.32
CA ALA A 32 -10.31 -3.83 -0.22
C ALA A 32 -10.98 -4.44 -1.46
N GLY A 33 -10.77 -5.72 -1.78
CA GLY A 33 -11.21 -6.28 -3.06
C GLY A 33 -10.42 -5.72 -4.24
N VAL A 34 -9.21 -5.24 -3.95
CA VAL A 34 -8.26 -4.68 -4.89
C VAL A 34 -7.77 -5.78 -5.82
N SER A 35 -7.84 -5.57 -7.13
CA SER A 35 -7.27 -6.52 -8.08
C SER A 35 -5.74 -6.52 -7.95
N SER A 36 -5.10 -7.65 -8.26
CA SER A 36 -3.64 -7.77 -8.24
C SER A 36 -2.95 -6.70 -9.10
N MET A 37 -3.61 -6.23 -10.17
CA MET A 37 -3.11 -5.14 -11.01
C MET A 37 -3.11 -3.78 -10.31
N ASP A 38 -4.20 -3.45 -9.62
CA ASP A 38 -4.29 -2.18 -8.90
C ASP A 38 -3.28 -2.15 -7.75
N CYS A 39 -3.05 -3.29 -7.08
CA CYS A 39 -1.99 -3.41 -6.07
C CYS A 39 -0.61 -3.04 -6.63
N VAL A 40 -0.24 -3.55 -7.81
CA VAL A 40 1.05 -3.25 -8.45
C VAL A 40 1.12 -1.77 -8.87
N ALA A 41 0.03 -1.20 -9.38
CA ALA A 41 -0.03 0.21 -9.73
C ALA A 41 0.16 1.10 -8.49
N PHE A 42 -0.48 0.73 -7.38
CA PHE A 42 -0.36 1.40 -6.10
C PHE A 42 1.07 1.34 -5.54
N VAL A 43 1.69 0.17 -5.53
CA VAL A 43 3.11 0.01 -5.11
C VAL A 43 4.03 0.93 -5.89
N LYS A 44 3.84 1.03 -7.20
CA LYS A 44 4.64 1.92 -8.05
C LYS A 44 4.41 3.38 -7.71
N LEU A 45 3.17 3.76 -7.40
CA LEU A 45 2.81 5.12 -6.98
C LEU A 45 3.46 5.49 -5.66
N VAL A 46 3.32 4.63 -4.65
CA VAL A 46 3.96 4.77 -3.34
C VAL A 46 5.47 4.82 -3.49
N SER A 47 6.06 3.89 -4.24
CA SER A 47 7.49 3.86 -4.54
C SER A 47 7.98 5.20 -5.10
N LYS A 48 7.24 5.77 -6.06
CA LYS A 48 7.57 7.06 -6.65
C LYS A 48 7.37 8.24 -5.68
N GLU A 49 6.32 8.22 -4.86
CA GLU A 49 5.99 9.31 -3.95
C GLU A 49 6.96 9.38 -2.75
N PHE A 50 7.34 8.22 -2.20
CA PHE A 50 8.29 8.12 -1.10
C PHE A 50 9.75 8.00 -1.56
N GLY A 51 10.00 7.93 -2.87
CA GLY A 51 11.35 7.76 -3.41
C GLY A 51 11.99 6.42 -3.08
N LEU A 52 11.17 5.40 -2.81
CA LEU A 52 11.57 4.05 -2.45
C LEU A 52 11.36 3.13 -3.66
N GLU A 53 12.24 2.15 -3.86
CA GLU A 53 12.05 1.15 -4.91
C GLU A 53 11.55 -0.16 -4.27
N ILE A 54 10.24 -0.39 -4.30
CA ILE A 54 9.64 -1.60 -3.73
C ILE A 54 9.45 -2.63 -4.83
N SER A 55 10.25 -3.69 -4.77
CA SER A 55 10.16 -4.81 -5.71
C SER A 55 8.86 -5.61 -5.49
N PRO A 56 8.32 -6.25 -6.53
CA PRO A 56 7.15 -7.14 -6.39
C PRO A 56 7.38 -8.28 -5.38
N ASP A 57 8.59 -8.83 -5.31
CA ASP A 57 8.95 -9.84 -4.31
C ASP A 57 8.93 -9.29 -2.89
N GLU A 58 9.47 -8.09 -2.67
CA GLU A 58 9.45 -7.42 -1.37
C GLU A 58 8.00 -7.11 -0.98
N TRP A 59 7.21 -6.61 -1.93
CA TRP A 59 5.78 -6.39 -1.77
C TRP A 59 5.00 -7.64 -1.34
N VAL A 60 5.22 -8.77 -2.02
CA VAL A 60 4.60 -10.05 -1.68
C VAL A 60 5.04 -10.51 -0.28
N GLY A 61 6.31 -10.28 0.08
CA GLY A 61 6.85 -10.58 1.40
C GLY A 61 6.27 -9.72 2.53
N LEU A 62 5.89 -8.47 2.25
CA LEU A 62 5.25 -7.58 3.22
C LEU A 62 3.82 -8.03 3.56
N GLY A 63 3.12 -8.61 2.58
CA GLY A 63 1.80 -9.23 2.72
C GLY A 63 0.65 -8.26 2.97
N SER A 64 0.87 -7.14 3.66
CA SER A 64 -0.13 -6.19 4.15
C SER A 64 0.31 -4.73 3.98
N LEU A 65 -0.67 -3.85 4.01
CA LEU A 65 -0.49 -2.39 4.05
C LEU A 65 0.32 -1.92 5.27
N ARG A 66 0.11 -2.55 6.43
CA ARG A 66 0.91 -2.24 7.62
C ARG A 66 2.38 -2.62 7.43
N GLY A 67 2.66 -3.77 6.80
CA GLY A 67 4.03 -4.16 6.45
C GLY A 67 4.70 -3.13 5.55
N LEU A 68 3.99 -2.66 4.53
CA LEU A 68 4.44 -1.58 3.66
C LEU A 68 4.73 -0.30 4.43
N ALA A 69 3.80 0.15 5.28
CA ALA A 69 3.98 1.35 6.07
C ALA A 69 5.22 1.24 6.97
N ALA A 70 5.41 0.11 7.64
CA ALA A 70 6.58 -0.14 8.48
C ALA A 70 7.90 -0.16 7.66
N ARG A 71 7.86 -0.65 6.43
CA ARG A 71 9.03 -0.67 5.54
C ARG A 71 9.43 0.73 5.04
N ILE A 72 8.44 1.57 4.79
CA ILE A 72 8.64 2.99 4.42
C ILE A 72 9.16 3.77 5.64
N ASP A 73 8.59 3.53 6.81
CA ASP A 73 8.98 4.18 8.07
C ASP A 73 10.39 3.78 8.53
N ALA A 74 10.81 2.54 8.21
CA ALA A 74 12.16 2.05 8.47
C ALA A 74 13.21 2.49 7.42
N GLY A 75 12.78 3.17 6.34
CA GLY A 75 13.61 3.58 5.20
C GLY A 75 14.26 4.95 5.34
#